data_AF-A0A3N5XSP3-F1
#
_entry.id   AF-A0A3N5XSP3-F1
#
_cell.length_a   1.000
_cell.length_b   1.000
_cell.length_c   1.000
_cell.angle_alpha   90.00
_cell.angle_beta   90.00
_cell.angle_gamma   90.00
#
_symmetry.space_group_name_H-M   'P 1'
#
loop_
_entity.id
_entity.type
_entity.pdbx_description
1 polymer ?
#
loop_
_entity_poly.entity_id
_entity_poly.type
_entity_poly.pdbx_seq_one_letter_code
_entity_poly.pdbx_strand_id
1 'polypeptide(L)'
;MLQPLRGARRTDEWLRPSALVNVLVVSGAAVAAVTAIVLFTAGGWDYYRTPLRVRAYAQAHAALRPSGTIGHALGIAGLLMMTVPVLYSMRKKWRVLGRLGEMRHWLNVHIFCGIVGPVLVTFHAALKFNGLISVAYWSMVIVVLSGFVGRYLYVRMPRTIRGIELTYEEILAEAADLRREMASTGLSPDLLALLDALSPPAGSAAPAAGPAPSWFRRTRLV
;
A
#
# COMPACT_ATOMS: atom_id res chain seq x y z
N MET A 1 -6.81 40.04 21.34
CA MET A 1 -6.01 38.97 21.96
C MET A 1 -6.38 37.66 21.26
N LEU A 2 -5.71 37.33 20.15
CA LEU A 2 -6.04 36.18 19.30
C LEU A 2 -5.11 35.00 19.64
N GLN A 3 -5.71 33.89 20.06
CA GLN A 3 -5.03 32.62 20.32
C GLN A 3 -4.73 31.93 18.98
N PRO A 4 -3.49 31.47 18.69
CA PRO A 4 -3.23 30.67 17.50
C PRO A 4 -3.68 29.22 17.75
N LEU A 5 -4.64 28.75 16.95
CA LEU A 5 -5.12 27.37 16.90
C LEU A 5 -3.98 26.39 16.57
N ARG A 6 -3.30 25.89 17.60
CA ARG A 6 -2.39 24.74 17.53
C ARG A 6 -3.20 23.45 17.57
N GLY A 7 -3.70 23.00 16.41
CA GLY A 7 -4.46 21.74 16.34
C GLY A 7 -4.28 20.90 15.07
N ALA A 8 -3.86 21.46 13.93
CA ALA A 8 -4.04 20.82 12.63
C ALA A 8 -2.73 20.45 11.88
N ARG A 9 -1.70 19.92 12.57
CA ARG A 9 -0.41 19.57 11.91
C ARG A 9 0.20 18.24 12.34
N ARG A 10 -0.61 17.20 12.54
CA ARG A 10 -0.08 15.85 12.74
C ARG A 10 -0.69 14.80 11.82
N THR A 11 -1.82 15.09 11.17
CA THR A 11 -2.62 14.08 10.44
C THR A 11 -2.33 13.97 8.94
N ASP A 12 -1.32 14.67 8.47
CA ASP A 12 -1.01 14.91 7.05
C ASP A 12 0.36 14.35 6.64
N GLU A 13 1.23 14.00 7.58
CA GLU A 13 2.59 13.52 7.29
C GLU A 13 2.62 12.12 6.65
N TRP A 14 1.60 11.28 6.89
CA TRP A 14 1.54 9.89 6.42
C TRP A 14 0.95 9.68 5.03
N LEU A 15 0.37 10.73 4.43
CA LEU A 15 -0.02 10.75 3.01
C LEU A 15 1.09 11.33 2.13
N ARG A 16 2.22 11.75 2.72
CA ARG A 16 3.32 12.34 1.97
C ARG A 16 3.95 11.30 1.04
N PRO A 17 4.08 11.59 -0.26
CA PRO A 17 4.78 10.74 -1.21
C PRO A 17 6.21 10.39 -0.76
N SER A 18 6.86 11.30 -0.02
CA SER A 18 8.23 11.12 0.47
C SER A 18 8.40 9.91 1.40
N ALA A 19 7.42 9.58 2.24
CA ALA A 19 7.53 8.41 3.12
C ALA A 19 7.55 7.09 2.32
N LEU A 20 6.83 7.04 1.20
CA LEU A 20 6.84 5.90 0.28
C LEU A 20 8.15 5.82 -0.49
N VAL A 21 8.57 6.95 -1.04
CA VAL A 21 9.82 7.06 -1.79
C VAL A 21 10.97 6.60 -0.89
N ASN A 22 11.00 7.02 0.38
CA ASN A 22 12.02 6.59 1.33
C ASN A 22 12.01 5.06 1.55
N VAL A 23 10.85 4.44 1.76
CA VAL A 23 10.77 2.97 1.94
C VAL A 23 11.20 2.25 0.67
N LEU A 24 10.76 2.70 -0.50
CA LEU A 24 11.15 2.11 -1.78
C LEU A 24 12.64 2.26 -2.07
N VAL A 25 13.21 3.43 -1.76
CA VAL A 25 14.65 3.69 -1.90
C VAL A 25 15.45 2.81 -0.94
N VAL A 26 15.03 2.68 0.33
CA VAL A 26 15.68 1.78 1.30
C VAL A 26 15.59 0.32 0.85
N SER A 27 14.42 -0.13 0.38
CA SER A 27 14.26 -1.47 -0.17
C SER A 27 15.12 -1.69 -1.42
N GLY A 28 15.18 -0.72 -2.33
CA GLY A 28 16.02 -0.77 -3.52
C GLY A 28 17.51 -0.81 -3.20
N ALA A 29 17.96 0.02 -2.26
CA ALA A 29 19.33 0.02 -1.76
C ALA A 29 19.67 -1.32 -1.07
N ALA A 30 18.77 -1.88 -0.27
CA ALA A 30 18.95 -3.19 0.34
C ALA A 30 19.07 -4.31 -0.70
N VAL A 31 18.21 -4.29 -1.73
CA VAL A 31 18.31 -5.25 -2.86
C VAL A 31 19.63 -5.11 -3.60
N ALA A 32 20.06 -3.88 -3.89
CA ALA A 32 21.33 -3.62 -4.55
C ALA A 32 22.53 -4.09 -3.70
N ALA A 33 22.50 -3.82 -2.39
CA ALA A 33 23.52 -4.27 -1.46
C ALA A 33 23.58 -5.80 -1.37
N VAL A 34 22.45 -6.48 -1.20
CA VAL A 34 22.38 -7.96 -1.18
C VAL A 34 22.90 -8.53 -2.50
N THR A 35 22.48 -7.96 -3.63
CA THR A 35 22.94 -8.39 -4.96
C THR A 35 24.45 -8.20 -5.09
N ALA A 36 24.99 -7.04 -4.69
CA ALA A 36 26.41 -6.78 -4.72
C ALA A 36 27.18 -7.77 -3.83
N ILE A 37 26.70 -8.03 -2.61
CA ILE A 37 27.31 -9.02 -1.71
C ILE A 37 27.35 -10.38 -2.41
N VAL A 38 26.22 -10.88 -2.90
CA VAL A 38 26.16 -12.19 -3.57
C VAL A 38 27.05 -12.25 -4.83
N LEU A 39 27.13 -11.18 -5.62
CA LEU A 39 27.93 -11.16 -6.84
C LEU A 39 29.43 -11.04 -6.57
N PHE A 40 29.85 -10.18 -5.65
CA PHE A 40 31.25 -9.85 -5.42
C PHE A 40 31.91 -10.67 -4.32
N THR A 41 31.22 -11.01 -3.22
CA THR A 41 31.83 -11.74 -2.10
C THR A 41 31.74 -13.25 -2.26
N ALA A 42 30.66 -13.76 -2.87
CA ALA A 42 30.44 -15.18 -3.03
C ALA A 42 30.94 -15.74 -4.38
N GLY A 43 31.67 -14.95 -5.18
CA GLY A 43 32.07 -15.33 -6.54
C GLY A 43 30.88 -15.49 -7.50
N GLY A 44 29.74 -14.85 -7.18
CA GLY A 44 28.51 -14.96 -7.95
C GLY A 44 28.62 -14.42 -9.37
N TRP A 45 29.52 -13.46 -9.60
CA TRP A 45 29.72 -12.84 -10.91
C TRP A 45 29.99 -13.86 -12.02
N ASP A 46 31.01 -14.70 -11.85
CA ASP A 46 31.37 -15.73 -12.84
C ASP A 46 30.36 -16.87 -12.84
N TYR A 47 29.81 -17.19 -11.66
CA TYR A 47 28.83 -18.25 -11.49
C TYR A 47 27.51 -18.01 -12.25
N TYR A 48 26.93 -16.81 -12.12
CA TYR A 48 25.65 -16.48 -12.76
C TYR A 48 25.79 -16.14 -14.24
N ARG A 49 26.97 -15.69 -14.70
CA ARG A 49 27.29 -15.51 -16.13
C ARG A 49 27.51 -16.85 -16.86
N THR A 50 27.99 -17.86 -16.14
CA THR A 50 28.22 -19.19 -16.71
C THR A 50 26.89 -19.85 -17.14
N PRO A 51 26.79 -20.46 -18.34
CA PRO A 51 25.59 -21.13 -18.79
C PRO A 51 25.14 -22.23 -17.83
N LEU A 52 23.82 -22.36 -17.62
CA LEU A 52 23.20 -23.30 -16.68
C LEU A 52 23.71 -24.75 -16.78
N ARG A 53 24.02 -25.20 -18.01
CA ARG A 53 24.50 -26.55 -18.32
C ARG A 53 25.92 -26.85 -17.80
N VAL A 54 26.81 -25.87 -17.78
CA VAL A 54 28.22 -26.03 -17.35
C VAL A 54 28.50 -25.42 -15.97
N ARG A 55 27.50 -24.73 -15.39
CA ARG A 55 27.57 -24.10 -14.06
C ARG A 55 27.91 -25.09 -12.93
N ALA A 56 27.68 -26.39 -13.13
CA ALA A 56 28.05 -27.42 -12.17
C ALA A 56 29.57 -27.51 -11.93
N TYR A 57 30.39 -27.15 -12.93
CA TYR A 57 31.85 -27.21 -12.85
C TYR A 57 32.49 -25.93 -12.28
N ALA A 58 31.69 -24.87 -12.07
CA ALA A 58 32.22 -23.63 -11.53
C ALA A 58 32.63 -23.83 -10.06
N GLN A 59 33.78 -23.27 -9.67
CA GLN A 59 34.30 -23.38 -8.30
C GLN A 59 33.30 -22.87 -7.24
N ALA A 60 32.57 -21.80 -7.57
CA ALA A 60 31.55 -21.22 -6.70
C ALA A 60 30.26 -22.06 -6.59
N HIS A 61 30.10 -23.14 -7.38
CA HIS A 61 28.90 -23.98 -7.38
C HIS A 61 28.65 -24.66 -6.03
N ALA A 62 29.71 -25.07 -5.31
CA ALA A 62 29.58 -25.71 -4.01
C ALA A 62 28.89 -24.80 -2.97
N ALA A 63 29.18 -23.51 -3.01
CA ALA A 63 28.62 -22.53 -2.07
C ALA A 63 27.28 -21.93 -2.54
N LEU A 64 27.15 -21.62 -3.83
CA LEU A 64 26.00 -20.90 -4.40
C LEU A 64 24.87 -21.78 -4.94
N ARG A 65 25.06 -23.11 -5.02
CA ARG A 65 23.94 -24.00 -5.35
C ARG A 65 22.84 -23.90 -4.25
N PRO A 66 21.57 -24.21 -4.55
CA PRO A 66 20.48 -24.13 -3.56
C PRO A 66 20.76 -24.93 -2.28
N SER A 67 21.46 -26.06 -2.41
CA SER A 67 21.91 -26.93 -1.32
C SER A 67 23.34 -26.63 -0.83
N GLY A 68 23.91 -25.50 -1.21
CA GLY A 68 25.21 -25.00 -0.75
C GLY A 68 25.04 -24.16 0.50
N THR A 69 26.14 -23.85 1.20
CA THR A 69 26.08 -23.08 2.46
C THR A 69 25.44 -21.70 2.28
N ILE A 70 25.86 -20.96 1.26
CA ILE A 70 25.34 -19.61 0.96
C ILE A 70 23.94 -19.72 0.37
N GLY A 71 23.72 -20.61 -0.60
CA GLY A 71 22.40 -20.81 -1.20
C GLY A 71 21.34 -21.17 -0.16
N HIS A 72 21.62 -22.09 0.76
CA HIS A 72 20.70 -22.50 1.81
C HIS A 72 20.41 -21.37 2.81
N ALA A 73 21.43 -20.62 3.23
CA ALA A 73 21.26 -19.45 4.10
C ALA A 73 20.37 -18.37 3.46
N LEU A 74 20.53 -18.12 2.16
CA LEU A 74 19.67 -17.21 1.39
C LEU A 74 18.23 -17.72 1.34
N GLY A 75 18.04 -19.04 1.23
CA GLY A 75 16.72 -19.68 1.26
C GLY A 75 16.01 -19.50 2.60
N ILE A 76 16.70 -19.75 3.72
CA ILE A 76 16.15 -19.54 5.07
C ILE A 76 15.81 -18.07 5.28
N ALA A 77 16.73 -17.16 4.95
CA ALA A 77 16.49 -15.72 5.07
C ALA A 77 15.29 -15.27 4.20
N GLY A 78 15.20 -15.76 2.96
CA GLY A 78 14.10 -15.48 2.05
C GLY A 78 12.76 -16.00 2.58
N LEU A 79 12.73 -17.22 3.13
CA LEU A 79 11.53 -17.81 3.76
C LEU A 79 11.05 -16.99 4.96
N LEU A 80 11.97 -16.62 5.85
CA LEU A 80 11.66 -15.78 7.02
C LEU A 80 11.08 -14.44 6.58
N MET A 81 11.67 -13.79 5.56
CA MET A 81 11.14 -12.54 5.03
C MET A 81 9.78 -12.73 4.35
N MET A 82 9.55 -13.82 3.62
CA MET A 82 8.26 -14.14 2.99
C MET A 82 7.14 -14.42 4.01
N THR A 83 7.49 -14.91 5.20
CA THR A 83 6.53 -15.18 6.26
C THR A 83 5.94 -13.89 6.83
N VAL A 84 6.70 -12.79 6.85
CA VAL A 84 6.27 -11.52 7.43
C VAL A 84 5.05 -10.90 6.70
N PRO A 85 5.01 -10.82 5.36
CA PRO A 85 3.82 -10.40 4.61
C PRO A 85 2.56 -11.24 4.90
N VAL A 86 2.71 -12.55 5.10
CA VAL A 86 1.61 -13.45 5.46
C VAL A 86 1.14 -13.14 6.89
N LEU A 87 2.09 -12.93 7.81
CA LEU A 87 1.82 -12.55 9.19
C LEU A 87 1.06 -11.22 9.29
N TYR A 88 1.35 -10.26 8.42
CA TYR A 88 0.58 -9.01 8.32
C TYR A 88 -0.89 -9.28 7.96
N SER A 89 -1.15 -10.16 6.98
CA SER A 89 -2.51 -10.55 6.61
C SER A 89 -3.25 -11.26 7.75
N MET A 90 -2.54 -12.07 8.52
CA MET A 90 -3.09 -12.78 9.68
C MET A 90 -3.35 -11.83 10.86
N ARG A 91 -2.44 -10.88 11.13
CA ARG A 91 -2.62 -9.81 12.13
C ARG A 91 -3.90 -9.03 11.86
N LYS A 92 -4.18 -8.69 10.60
CA LYS A 92 -5.40 -7.96 10.25
C LYS A 92 -6.67 -8.71 10.66
N LYS A 93 -6.62 -10.04 10.72
CA LYS A 93 -7.75 -10.90 11.14
C LYS A 93 -7.77 -11.14 12.65
N TRP A 94 -6.62 -11.16 13.34
CA TRP A 94 -6.51 -11.60 14.72
C TRP A 94 -6.25 -10.42 15.68
N ARG A 95 -7.29 -10.00 16.44
CA ARG A 95 -7.25 -8.85 17.37
C ARG A 95 -6.14 -8.92 18.42
N VAL A 96 -5.69 -10.12 18.78
CA VAL A 96 -4.66 -10.36 19.81
C VAL A 96 -3.28 -9.82 19.38
N LEU A 97 -2.97 -9.84 18.07
CA LEU A 97 -1.73 -9.27 17.51
C LEU A 97 -1.83 -7.74 17.28
N GLY A 98 -2.95 -7.12 17.68
CA GLY A 98 -3.13 -5.67 17.60
C GLY A 98 -2.15 -4.87 18.47
N ARG A 99 -1.60 -5.48 19.52
CA ARG A 99 -0.66 -4.85 20.48
C ARG A 99 0.78 -4.73 19.96
N LEU A 100 1.15 -5.41 18.88
CA LEU A 100 2.53 -5.50 18.40
C LEU A 100 2.96 -4.28 17.56
N GLY A 101 2.72 -3.05 18.01
CA GLY A 101 3.25 -1.83 17.38
C GLY A 101 2.35 -1.16 16.32
N GLU A 102 2.73 0.06 15.93
CA GLU A 102 1.94 0.93 15.06
C GLU A 102 1.71 0.33 13.67
N MET A 103 0.50 0.48 13.13
CA MET A 103 0.12 0.01 11.79
C MET A 103 1.09 0.50 10.69
N ARG A 104 1.66 1.71 10.84
CA ARG A 104 2.62 2.32 9.91
C ARG A 104 3.87 1.47 9.71
N HIS A 105 4.46 1.00 10.81
CA HIS A 105 5.70 0.22 10.78
C HIS A 105 5.49 -1.14 10.09
N TRP A 106 4.38 -1.82 10.38
CA TRP A 106 4.04 -3.10 9.74
C TRP A 106 3.87 -3.00 8.24
N LEU A 107 3.29 -1.91 7.74
CA LEU A 107 3.11 -1.72 6.31
C LEU A 107 4.45 -1.46 5.60
N ASN A 108 5.34 -0.69 6.23
CA ASN A 108 6.70 -0.46 5.71
C ASN A 108 7.50 -1.77 5.70
N VAL A 109 7.43 -2.56 6.78
CA VAL A 109 8.06 -3.88 6.87
C VAL A 109 7.46 -4.85 5.85
N HIS A 110 6.15 -4.85 5.63
CA HIS A 110 5.49 -5.68 4.61
C HIS A 110 6.04 -5.41 3.22
N ILE A 111 6.17 -4.13 2.84
CA ILE A 111 6.72 -3.74 1.53
C ILE A 111 8.20 -4.14 1.46
N PHE A 112 8.98 -3.83 2.51
CA PHE A 112 10.40 -4.17 2.55
C PHE A 112 10.65 -5.68 2.40
N CYS A 113 9.97 -6.50 3.21
CA CYS A 113 10.05 -7.96 3.15
C CYS A 113 9.50 -8.53 1.84
N GLY A 114 8.44 -7.91 1.30
CA GLY A 114 7.86 -8.28 0.00
C GLY A 114 8.78 -8.01 -1.19
N ILE A 115 9.76 -7.11 -1.06
CA ILE A 115 10.73 -6.77 -2.13
C ILE A 115 12.05 -7.52 -1.94
N VAL A 116 12.58 -7.57 -0.72
CA VAL A 116 13.87 -8.22 -0.45
C VAL A 116 13.74 -9.74 -0.43
N GLY A 117 12.61 -10.27 0.07
CA GLY A 117 12.35 -11.72 0.14
C GLY A 117 12.42 -12.42 -1.23
N PRO A 118 11.73 -11.96 -2.29
CA PRO A 118 11.76 -12.59 -3.61
C PRO A 118 13.16 -12.59 -4.23
N VAL A 119 13.95 -11.56 -3.96
CA VAL A 119 15.34 -11.46 -4.44
C VAL A 119 16.20 -12.54 -3.78
N LEU A 120 16.09 -12.72 -2.46
CA LEU A 120 16.78 -13.80 -1.75
C LEU A 120 16.38 -15.18 -2.27
N VAL A 121 15.08 -15.40 -2.50
CA VAL A 121 14.56 -16.66 -3.09
C VAL A 121 15.10 -16.87 -4.51
N THR A 122 15.23 -15.81 -5.30
CA THR A 122 15.81 -15.84 -6.66
C THR A 122 17.26 -16.32 -6.63
N PHE A 123 18.08 -15.77 -5.73
CA PHE A 123 19.47 -16.18 -5.57
C PHE A 123 19.61 -17.59 -4.99
N HIS A 124 18.74 -17.97 -4.03
CA HIS A 124 18.65 -19.34 -3.50
C HIS A 124 18.37 -20.37 -4.61
N ALA A 125 17.45 -20.07 -5.53
CA ALA A 125 17.14 -20.93 -6.67
C ALA A 125 18.27 -20.99 -7.72
N ALA A 126 19.38 -20.26 -7.52
CA ALA A 126 20.52 -20.19 -8.42
C ALA A 126 20.16 -19.86 -9.89
N LEU A 127 19.07 -19.09 -10.09
CA LEU A 127 18.47 -18.78 -11.40
C LEU A 127 18.11 -20.04 -12.22
N LYS A 128 17.80 -21.16 -11.55
CA LYS A 128 17.34 -22.41 -12.18
C LYS A 128 15.81 -22.48 -12.14
N PHE A 129 15.16 -22.01 -13.19
CA PHE A 129 13.70 -22.03 -13.32
C PHE A 129 13.26 -23.18 -14.25
N ASN A 130 13.23 -24.41 -13.73
CA ASN A 130 12.79 -25.57 -14.50
C ASN A 130 11.41 -26.07 -14.01
N GLY A 131 10.51 -26.39 -14.94
CA GLY A 131 9.21 -27.00 -14.64
C GLY A 131 8.34 -26.20 -13.66
N LEU A 132 7.83 -26.89 -12.62
CA LEU A 132 6.91 -26.33 -11.62
C LEU A 132 7.48 -25.13 -10.85
N ILE A 133 8.81 -25.08 -10.66
CA ILE A 133 9.50 -23.99 -9.95
C ILE A 133 9.32 -22.67 -10.70
N SER A 134 9.30 -22.71 -12.04
CA SER A 134 9.08 -21.52 -12.87
C SER A 134 7.68 -20.93 -12.64
N VAL A 135 6.65 -21.78 -12.58
CA VAL A 135 5.25 -21.35 -12.35
C VAL A 135 5.11 -20.70 -10.97
N ALA A 136 5.69 -21.30 -9.94
CA ALA A 136 5.70 -20.75 -8.59
C ALA A 136 6.45 -19.40 -8.52
N TYR A 137 7.58 -19.30 -9.21
CA TYR A 137 8.35 -18.07 -9.29
C TYR A 137 7.58 -16.93 -9.96
N TRP A 138 7.00 -17.18 -11.13
CA TRP A 138 6.21 -16.17 -11.84
C TRP A 138 4.95 -15.77 -11.08
N SER A 139 4.31 -16.71 -10.38
CA SER A 139 3.19 -16.40 -9.49
C SER A 139 3.61 -15.46 -8.37
N MET A 140 4.75 -15.73 -7.72
CA MET A 140 5.33 -14.85 -6.70
C MET A 140 5.61 -13.45 -7.28
N VAL A 141 6.20 -13.35 -8.47
CA VAL A 141 6.48 -12.05 -9.14
C VAL A 141 5.18 -11.28 -9.38
N ILE A 142 4.13 -11.93 -9.89
CA ILE A 142 2.82 -11.31 -10.10
C ILE A 142 2.23 -10.79 -8.79
N VAL A 143 2.30 -11.57 -7.70
CA VAL A 143 1.81 -11.14 -6.39
C VAL A 143 2.56 -9.88 -5.92
N VAL A 144 3.89 -9.86 -6.03
CA VAL A 144 4.72 -8.71 -5.65
C VAL A 144 4.36 -7.47 -6.47
N LEU A 145 4.27 -7.61 -7.79
CA LEU A 145 3.86 -6.51 -8.70
C LEU A 145 2.46 -6.01 -8.37
N SER A 146 1.51 -6.90 -8.08
CA SER A 146 0.16 -6.50 -7.67
C SER A 146 0.16 -5.71 -6.36
N GLY A 147 1.09 -6.00 -5.44
CA GLY A 147 1.27 -5.25 -4.20
C GLY A 147 1.73 -3.82 -4.44
N PHE A 148 2.68 -3.61 -5.37
CA PHE A 148 3.11 -2.28 -5.80
C PHE A 148 1.95 -1.48 -6.40
N VAL A 149 1.19 -2.09 -7.32
CA VAL A 149 0.02 -1.46 -7.95
C VAL A 149 -1.02 -1.11 -6.89
N GLY A 150 -1.33 -2.02 -5.97
CA GLY A 150 -2.27 -1.79 -4.88
C GLY A 150 -1.86 -0.61 -3.99
N ARG A 151 -0.58 -0.48 -3.65
CA ARG A 151 -0.09 0.66 -2.86
C ARG A 151 -0.10 1.97 -3.65
N TYR A 152 0.30 1.93 -4.91
CA TYR A 152 0.25 3.09 -5.81
C TYR A 152 -1.17 3.64 -5.94
N LEU A 153 -2.15 2.75 -6.14
CA LEU A 153 -3.57 3.09 -6.18
C LEU A 153 -4.07 3.62 -4.83
N TYR A 154 -3.62 3.07 -3.70
CA TYR A 154 -4.02 3.57 -2.37
C TYR A 154 -3.58 5.01 -2.10
N VAL A 155 -2.44 5.41 -2.64
CA VAL A 155 -1.86 6.74 -2.43
C VAL A 155 -2.43 7.74 -3.45
N ARG A 156 -2.71 7.28 -4.67
CA ARG A 156 -3.23 8.12 -5.75
C ARG A 156 -4.74 8.21 -5.81
N MET A 157 -5.50 7.26 -5.26
CA MET A 157 -6.93 7.48 -5.02
C MET A 157 -7.05 8.48 -3.89
N PRO A 158 -7.38 9.75 -4.19
CA PRO A 158 -7.77 10.65 -3.14
C PRO A 158 -9.05 10.07 -2.54
N ARG A 159 -9.21 10.23 -1.22
CA ARG A 159 -10.39 9.76 -0.48
C ARG A 159 -11.73 10.27 -1.06
N THR A 160 -11.71 11.16 -2.04
CA THR A 160 -12.88 11.61 -2.81
C THR A 160 -13.63 10.50 -3.56
N ILE A 161 -13.02 9.37 -3.95
CA ILE A 161 -13.76 8.26 -4.59
C ILE A 161 -14.47 7.34 -3.56
N ARG A 162 -14.03 7.37 -2.30
CA ARG A 162 -14.77 6.77 -1.18
C ARG A 162 -15.33 7.90 -0.34
N GLY A 163 -16.34 8.56 -0.88
CA GLY A 163 -17.35 9.26 -0.10
C GLY A 163 -16.77 9.97 1.11
N ILE A 164 -16.19 11.13 0.86
CA ILE A 164 -16.80 12.26 1.55
C ILE A 164 -18.29 12.17 1.14
N GLU A 165 -19.07 11.35 1.86
CA GLU A 165 -20.22 11.93 2.53
C GLU A 165 -19.63 13.20 3.13
N LEU A 166 -19.62 14.29 2.35
CA LEU A 166 -19.92 15.55 2.98
C LEU A 166 -21.27 15.16 3.53
N THR A 167 -21.31 14.97 4.84
CA THR A 167 -22.58 14.79 5.52
C THR A 167 -23.47 15.84 4.88
N TYR A 168 -24.65 15.52 4.38
CA TYR A 168 -25.46 16.48 3.61
C TYR A 168 -25.49 17.88 4.28
N GLU A 169 -25.40 17.90 5.62
CA GLU A 169 -25.11 19.04 6.48
C GLU A 169 -23.84 19.86 6.18
N GLU A 170 -22.68 19.26 5.88
CA GLU A 170 -21.45 19.97 5.50
C GLU A 170 -21.56 20.62 4.10
N ILE A 171 -22.23 19.97 3.13
CA ILE A 171 -22.55 20.62 1.83
C ILE A 171 -23.47 21.82 2.06
N LEU A 172 -24.48 21.66 2.92
CA LEU A 172 -25.39 22.75 3.27
C LEU A 172 -24.68 23.87 4.04
N ALA A 173 -23.73 23.55 4.91
CA ALA A 173 -22.94 24.52 5.66
C ALA A 173 -22.03 25.33 4.74
N GLU A 174 -21.34 24.68 3.80
CA GLU A 174 -20.49 25.35 2.82
C GLU A 174 -21.31 26.21 1.85
N ALA A 175 -22.48 25.73 1.43
CA ALA A 175 -23.43 26.53 0.65
C ALA A 175 -23.95 27.75 1.42
N ALA A 176 -24.20 27.63 2.74
CA ALA A 176 -24.63 28.73 3.59
C ALA A 176 -23.51 29.74 3.87
N ASP A 177 -22.26 29.31 3.95
CA ASP A 177 -21.09 30.19 4.07
C ASP A 177 -20.84 30.97 2.77
N LEU A 178 -20.86 30.30 1.61
CA LEU A 178 -20.73 30.96 0.30
C LEU A 178 -21.86 31.96 0.05
N ARG A 179 -23.10 31.66 0.47
CA ARG A 179 -24.23 32.61 0.42
C ARG A 179 -23.98 33.87 1.26
N ARG A 180 -23.40 33.72 2.45
CA ARG A 180 -23.07 34.86 3.32
C ARG A 180 -21.95 35.72 2.74
N GLU A 181 -20.95 35.10 2.12
CA GLU A 181 -19.86 35.80 1.43
C GLU A 181 -20.35 36.52 0.15
N MET A 182 -21.27 35.92 -0.59
CA MET A 182 -21.92 36.59 -1.71
C MET A 182 -22.78 37.78 -1.26
N ALA A 183 -23.52 37.64 -0.16
CA ALA A 183 -24.32 38.73 0.41
C ALA A 183 -23.45 39.91 0.90
N SER A 184 -22.25 39.63 1.43
CA SER A 184 -21.32 40.69 1.85
C SER A 184 -20.63 41.39 0.69
N THR A 185 -20.60 40.79 -0.50
CA THR A 185 -19.97 41.35 -1.71
C THR A 185 -20.89 42.33 -2.47
N GLY A 186 -22.11 42.59 -1.98
CA GLY A 186 -22.97 43.66 -2.49
C GLY A 186 -23.77 43.30 -3.75
N LEU A 187 -24.13 42.02 -3.91
CA LEU A 187 -25.06 41.56 -4.94
C LEU A 187 -26.43 42.23 -4.80
N SER A 188 -27.06 42.58 -5.92
CA SER A 188 -28.38 43.22 -5.90
C SER A 188 -29.43 42.31 -5.23
N PRO A 189 -30.40 42.87 -4.49
CA PRO A 189 -31.45 42.09 -3.83
C PRO A 189 -32.21 41.16 -4.80
N ASP A 190 -32.36 41.60 -6.04
CA ASP A 190 -33.06 40.88 -7.10
C ASP A 190 -32.31 39.61 -7.54
N LEU A 191 -30.98 39.62 -7.58
CA LEU A 191 -30.21 38.43 -7.96
C LEU A 191 -30.23 37.37 -6.86
N LEU A 192 -30.23 37.81 -5.60
CA LEU A 192 -30.39 36.91 -4.45
C LEU A 192 -31.78 36.26 -4.46
N ALA A 193 -32.84 37.03 -4.74
CA ALA A 193 -34.19 36.51 -4.88
C ALA A 193 -34.32 35.51 -6.06
N LEU A 194 -33.64 35.76 -7.18
CA LEU A 194 -33.63 34.85 -8.32
C LEU A 194 -32.89 33.54 -8.01
N LEU A 195 -31.76 33.61 -7.29
CA LEU A 195 -31.01 32.43 -6.84
C LEU A 195 -31.82 31.57 -5.86
N ASP A 196 -32.57 32.20 -4.94
CA ASP A 196 -33.46 31.49 -4.01
C ASP A 196 -34.65 30.84 -4.75
N ALA A 197 -35.15 31.46 -5.81
CA ALA A 197 -36.20 30.88 -6.65
C ALA A 197 -35.71 29.70 -7.51
N LEU A 198 -34.43 29.70 -7.92
CA LEU A 198 -33.82 28.63 -8.72
C LEU A 198 -33.28 27.48 -7.87
N SER A 199 -32.95 27.73 -6.61
CA SER A 199 -32.51 26.71 -5.69
C SER A 199 -33.72 25.91 -5.17
N PRO A 200 -33.71 24.57 -5.23
CA PRO A 200 -34.75 23.79 -4.55
C PRO A 200 -34.74 24.11 -3.04
N PRO A 201 -35.90 24.13 -2.38
CA PRO A 201 -35.99 24.50 -0.97
C PRO A 201 -35.06 23.59 -0.16
N ALA A 202 -34.25 24.18 0.72
CA ALA A 202 -33.37 23.46 1.63
C ALA A 202 -34.22 22.52 2.52
N GLY A 203 -34.43 21.29 2.06
CA GLY A 203 -35.40 20.37 2.65
C GLY A 203 -36.23 19.55 1.64
N SER A 204 -36.20 19.83 0.33
CA SER A 204 -36.68 18.84 -0.64
C SER A 204 -35.65 17.71 -0.68
N ALA A 205 -35.82 16.73 0.21
CA ALA A 205 -35.21 15.44 0.06
C ALA A 205 -35.32 15.03 -1.41
N ALA A 206 -34.22 14.57 -2.00
CA ALA A 206 -34.31 13.69 -3.17
C ALA A 206 -35.46 12.70 -2.89
N PRO A 207 -36.39 12.47 -3.83
CA PRO A 207 -37.61 11.70 -3.60
C PRO A 207 -37.23 10.49 -2.76
N ALA A 208 -37.78 10.42 -1.53
CA ALA A 208 -37.36 9.46 -0.53
C ALA A 208 -37.14 8.13 -1.24
N ALA A 209 -35.90 7.64 -1.24
CA ALA A 209 -35.59 6.32 -1.78
C ALA A 209 -36.66 5.39 -1.20
N GLY A 210 -37.48 4.80 -2.08
CA GLY A 210 -38.63 4.00 -1.68
C GLY A 210 -38.24 3.01 -0.58
N PRO A 211 -39.19 2.59 0.27
CA PRO A 211 -38.90 1.82 1.48
C PRO A 211 -37.81 0.78 1.21
N ALA A 212 -36.69 0.90 1.92
CA ALA A 212 -35.53 0.03 1.71
C ALA A 212 -36.01 -1.42 1.70
N PRO A 213 -35.72 -2.19 0.64
CA PRO A 213 -36.30 -3.52 0.48
C PRO A 213 -35.92 -4.40 1.68
N SER A 214 -36.85 -5.27 2.07
CA SER A 214 -36.87 -5.97 3.37
C SER A 214 -35.60 -6.76 3.72
N TRP A 215 -34.75 -7.07 2.72
CA TRP A 215 -33.46 -7.73 2.86
C TRP A 215 -32.34 -6.85 3.46
N PHE A 216 -32.56 -5.54 3.67
CA PHE A 216 -31.58 -4.63 4.29
C PHE A 216 -31.65 -4.55 5.83
N ARG A 217 -32.61 -5.24 6.48
CA ARG A 217 -32.65 -5.34 7.95
C ARG A 217 -31.55 -6.28 8.44
N ARG A 218 -30.42 -5.72 8.91
CA ARG A 218 -29.46 -6.47 9.72
C ARG A 218 -30.15 -6.89 11.02
N THR A 219 -30.46 -8.18 11.14
CA THR A 219 -30.75 -8.83 12.41
C THR A 219 -29.57 -8.58 13.35
N ARG A 220 -29.76 -7.78 14.39
CA ARG A 220 -28.88 -7.79 15.56
C ARG A 220 -29.09 -9.15 16.21
N LEU A 221 -28.19 -10.10 15.97
CA LEU A 221 -28.06 -11.26 16.83
C LEU A 221 -27.51 -10.77 18.17
N VAL A 222 -28.29 -11.03 19.21
CA VAL A 222 -27.99 -10.81 20.63
C VAL A 222 -26.86 -11.74 21.05
#